data_AF-A0A6P1R2T4-F1
#
_entry.id   AF-A0A6P1R2T4-F1
#
_cell.length_a   1.000
_cell.length_b   1.000
_cell.length_c   1.000
_cell.angle_alpha   90.00
_cell.angle_beta   90.00
_cell.angle_gamma   90.00
#
_symmetry.space_group_name_H-M   'P 1'
#
loop_
_entity.id
_entity.type
_entity.pdbx_description
1 polymer ?
#
loop_
_entity_poly.entity_id
_entity_poly.type
_entity_poly.pdbx_seq_one_letter_code
_entity_poly.pdbx_strand_id
1 'polypeptide(L)' 'MSDRIQSASASHAEFMRAANDELAKFERSEREFRKKDRDERAKRLQLPVETYDADDWRIRKLSSSLHRT' A
#
# COMPACT_ATOMS: atom_id res chain seq x y z
N MET A 1 -39.87 16.74 -9.65
CA MET A 1 -39.29 15.40 -9.92
C MET A 1 -37.76 15.43 -10.03
N SER A 2 -37.16 16.51 -10.54
CA SER A 2 -35.70 16.65 -10.69
C SER A 2 -34.92 16.70 -9.37
N ASP A 3 -35.47 17.31 -8.32
CA ASP A 3 -34.75 17.50 -7.03
C ASP A 3 -34.46 16.19 -6.30
N ARG A 4 -35.34 15.20 -6.45
CA ARG A 4 -35.17 13.86 -5.86
C ARG A 4 -34.01 13.10 -6.49
N ILE A 5 -33.81 13.25 -7.81
CA ILE A 5 -32.72 12.60 -8.54
C ILE A 5 -31.38 13.25 -8.17
N GLN A 6 -31.36 14.58 -8.05
CA GLN A 6 -30.17 15.32 -7.61
C GLN A 6 -29.77 14.94 -6.19
N SER A 7 -30.73 14.86 -5.26
CA SER A 7 -30.48 14.43 -3.88
C SER A 7 -29.90 13.01 -3.80
N ALA A 8 -30.47 12.06 -4.54
CA ALA A 8 -29.96 10.68 -4.59
C ALA A 8 -28.54 10.61 -5.18
N SER A 9 -28.24 11.43 -6.20
CA SER A 9 -26.90 11.49 -6.80
C SER A 9 -25.85 12.07 -5.85
N ALA A 10 -26.21 13.08 -5.06
CA ALA A 10 -25.34 13.69 -4.06
C ALA A 10 -25.04 12.72 -2.90
N SER A 11 -26.05 11.99 -2.43
CA SER A 11 -25.89 10.94 -1.41
C SER A 11 -24.98 9.81 -1.91
N HIS A 12 -25.14 9.38 -3.16
CA HIS A 12 -24.27 8.36 -3.75
C HIS A 12 -22.81 8.84 -3.87
N ALA A 13 -22.59 10.08 -4.34
CA ALA A 13 -21.25 10.64 -4.45
C ALA A 13 -20.55 10.74 -3.08
N GLU A 14 -21.27 11.13 -2.03
CA GLU A 14 -20.76 11.17 -0.67
C GLU A 14 -20.41 9.78 -0.14
N PHE A 15 -21.28 8.79 -0.36
CA PHE A 15 -21.01 7.41 -0.01
C PHE A 15 -19.75 6.88 -0.70
N MET A 16 -19.61 7.11 -2.01
CA MET A 16 -18.43 6.66 -2.76
C MET A 16 -17.15 7.35 -2.27
N ARG A 17 -17.21 8.63 -1.88
CA ARG A 17 -16.09 9.33 -1.27
C ARG A 17 -15.69 8.68 0.06
N ALA A 18 -16.66 8.45 0.94
CA ALA A 18 -16.40 7.81 2.24
C ALA A 18 -15.82 6.40 2.08
N ALA A 19 -16.37 5.59 1.17
CA ALA A 19 -15.87 4.24 0.89
C ALA A 19 -14.41 4.25 0.40
N ASN A 20 -14.06 5.18 -0.50
CA ASN A 20 -12.69 5.32 -0.99
C ASN A 20 -11.73 5.77 0.12
N ASP A 21 -12.15 6.70 0.98
CA ASP A 21 -11.34 7.16 2.12
C ASP A 21 -11.09 6.03 3.12
N GLU A 22 -12.10 5.19 3.39
CA GLU A 22 -11.96 4.02 4.26
C GLU A 22 -11.06 2.96 3.65
N LEU A 23 -11.20 2.67 2.35
CA LEU A 23 -10.33 1.73 1.64
C LEU A 23 -8.86 2.20 1.70
N ALA A 24 -8.61 3.48 1.45
CA ALA A 24 -7.27 4.06 1.51
C ALA A 24 -6.66 4.03 2.93
N LYS A 25 -7.48 4.09 3.98
CA LYS A 25 -7.02 3.90 5.37
C LYS A 25 -6.68 2.43 5.63
N PHE A 26 -7.54 1.51 5.20
CA PHE A 26 -7.34 0.08 5.36
C PHE A 26 -6.06 -0.39 4.68
N GLU A 27 -5.82 0.00 3.43
CA GLU A 27 -4.62 -0.39 2.69
C GLU A 27 -3.32 0.07 3.36
N ARG A 28 -3.32 1.27 3.95
CA ARG A 28 -2.16 1.78 4.71
C ARG A 28 -1.91 0.94 5.95
N SER A 29 -2.95 0.72 6.75
CA SER A 29 -2.86 -0.09 7.97
C SER A 29 -2.43 -1.52 7.69
N GLU A 30 -2.97 -2.14 6.64
CA GLU A 30 -2.62 -3.50 6.22
C GLU A 30 -1.15 -3.59 5.78
N ARG A 31 -0.66 -2.58 5.04
CA ARG A 31 0.76 -2.51 4.64
C ARG A 31 1.68 -2.39 5.86
N GLU A 32 1.32 -1.55 6.82
CA GLU A 32 2.09 -1.40 8.06
C GLU A 32 2.06 -2.67 8.91
N PHE A 33 0.91 -3.33 9.02
CA PHE A 33 0.76 -4.59 9.73
C PHE A 33 1.64 -5.67 9.11
N ARG A 34 1.61 -5.84 7.78
CA ARG A 34 2.46 -6.81 7.07
C ARG A 34 3.95 -6.51 7.25
N LYS A 35 4.34 -5.22 7.23
CA LYS A 35 5.73 -4.82 7.49
C LYS A 35 6.14 -5.22 8.91
N LYS A 36 5.32 -4.91 9.91
CA LYS A 36 5.58 -5.27 11.32
C LYS A 36 5.65 -6.77 11.52
N ASP A 37 4.71 -7.54 10.98
CA ASP A 37 4.73 -9.00 11.05
C ASP A 37 5.98 -9.59 10.39
N ARG A 38 6.36 -9.09 9.21
CA ARG A 38 7.60 -9.47 8.54
C ARG A 38 8.82 -9.19 9.43
N ASP A 39 8.91 -7.99 9.99
CA ASP A 39 10.03 -7.58 10.85
C ASP A 39 10.09 -8.42 12.13
N GLU A 40 8.96 -8.68 12.77
CA GLU A 40 8.87 -9.53 13.96
C GLU A 40 9.25 -10.98 13.65
N ARG A 41 8.77 -11.54 12.53
CA ARG A 41 9.12 -12.89 12.11
C ARG A 41 10.60 -13.00 11.76
N ALA A 42 11.15 -12.03 11.05
CA ALA A 42 12.57 -11.99 10.73
C ALA A 42 13.41 -11.92 12.02
N LYS A 43 13.02 -11.10 13.01
CA LYS A 43 13.64 -11.08 14.34
C LYS A 43 13.58 -12.45 15.03
N ARG A 44 12.41 -13.11 15.05
CA ARG A 44 12.24 -14.44 15.65
C ARG A 44 13.13 -15.49 14.99
N LEU A 45 13.28 -15.41 13.67
CA LEU A 45 14.10 -16.33 12.88
C LEU A 45 15.57 -15.91 12.79
N GLN A 46 15.96 -14.79 13.45
CA GLN A 46 17.29 -14.18 13.36
C GLN A 46 17.74 -13.93 11.90
N LEU A 47 16.77 -13.71 11.02
CA LEU A 47 17.02 -13.38 9.62
C LEU A 47 17.36 -11.90 9.53
N PRO A 48 18.27 -11.50 8.61
CA PRO A 48 18.44 -10.11 8.27
C PRO A 48 17.09 -9.54 7.84
N VAL A 49 16.55 -8.61 8.63
CA VAL A 49 15.48 -7.73 8.14
C VAL A 49 16.15 -6.92 7.04
N GLU A 50 15.71 -7.05 5.79
CA GLU A 50 16.27 -6.27 4.69
C GLU A 50 16.09 -4.78 4.99
N THR A 51 17.10 -4.18 5.63
CA THR A 51 17.43 -2.79 5.44
C THR A 51 17.96 -2.77 4.01
N TYR A 52 17.09 -2.52 3.04
CA TYR A 52 17.56 -1.97 1.78
C TYR A 52 18.23 -0.65 2.16
N ASP A 53 19.51 -0.71 2.54
CA ASP A 53 20.37 0.45 2.47
C ASP A 53 20.30 0.83 1.01
N ALA A 54 19.60 1.93 0.72
CA ALA A 54 19.47 2.45 -0.63
C ALA A 54 20.86 2.70 -1.26
N ASP A 55 21.91 2.74 -0.43
CA ASP A 55 23.31 2.89 -0.78
C ASP A 55 24.08 1.57 -0.95
N ASP A 56 23.47 0.40 -0.75
CA ASP A 56 24.10 -0.88 -1.11
C ASP A 56 24.07 -1.07 -2.63
N TRP A 57 25.07 -0.47 -3.28
CA TRP A 57 25.32 -0.52 -4.72
C TRP A 57 25.41 -1.95 -5.28
N ARG A 58 25.61 -2.97 -4.42
CA ARG A 58 25.64 -4.38 -4.82
C ARG A 58 24.27 -4.90 -5.27
N ILE A 59 23.18 -4.40 -4.71
CA ILE A 59 21.82 -4.83 -5.08
C ILE A 59 21.36 -4.17 -6.39
N ARG A 60 21.77 -2.92 -6.67
CA ARG A 60 21.43 -2.19 -7.90
C ARG A 60 21.94 -2.87 -9.18
N LYS A 61 23.05 -3.62 -9.08
CA LYS A 61 23.61 -4.36 -10.22
C LYS A 61 22.70 -5.49 -10.71
N LEU A 62 21.86 -6.07 -9.85
CA LEU A 62 20.98 -7.18 -10.25
C LEU A 62 19.69 -6.71 -10.95
N SER A 63 19.13 -5.57 -10.57
CA SER A 63 17.88 -5.07 -11.17
C SER A 63 18.09 -4.34 -12.50
N SER A 64 19.29 -3.83 -12.77
CA SER A 64 19.60 -3.10 -14.01
C SER A 64 19.91 -3.98 -15.23
N SER A 65 20.02 -5.31 -15.08
CA SER A 65 20.37 -6.20 -16.19
C SER A 65 19.18 -6.82 -16.94
N LEU A 66 17.95 -6.55 -16.51
CA LEU A 66 16.74 -7.15 -17.10
C LEU A 66 15.97 -6.22 -18.06
N HIS A 67 16.66 -5.37 -18.82
CA HIS A 67 16.11 -4.75 -20.03
C HIS A 67 17.17 -4.68 -21.13
N ARG A 68 17.44 -5.82 -21.77
CA ARG A 68 18.08 -5.82 -23.08
C ARG A 68 17.62 -7.03 -23.91
N THR A 69 16.44 -6.91 -24.50
CA THR A 69 16.05 -7.47 -25.81
C THR A 69 14.80 -6.76 -26.27
#